data_AF-A0A4Y2W8N7-F1
#
_entry.id   AF-A0A4Y2W8N7-F1
#
_cell.length_a   1.000
_cell.length_b   1.000
_cell.length_c   1.000
_cell.angle_alpha   90.00
_cell.angle_beta   90.00
_cell.angle_gamma   90.00
#
_symmetry.space_group_name_H-M   'P 1'
#
loop_
_entity.id
_entity.type
_entity.pdbx_description
1 polymer ?
#
loop_
_entity_poly.entity_id
_entity_poly.type
_entity_poly.pdbx_seq_one_letter_code
_entity_poly.pdbx_strand_id
1 'polypeptide(L)'
;MDILVRFWHNDQVATRYLTLVFIGHAKADDILSAFYQCVEKLKLSKILQISMDGPNVNWKFFENLQADLKKEYSHEALSNGSCGLHILHNSFKYGESSTG
;
A
#
# COMPACT_ATOMS: atom_id res chain seq x y z
N MET A 1 3.93 5.03 8.63
CA MET A 1 3.21 4.07 7.77
C MET A 1 2.08 3.48 8.58
N ASP A 2 0.84 3.84 8.23
CA ASP A 2 -0.36 3.24 8.80
C ASP A 2 -0.74 1.97 8.02
N ILE A 3 -1.16 0.92 8.74
CA ILE A 3 -1.68 -0.29 8.12
C ILE A 3 -3.15 -0.46 8.46
N LEU A 4 -3.96 -0.41 7.41
CA LEU A 4 -5.41 -0.64 7.45
C LEU A 4 -5.71 -1.93 6.69
N VAL A 5 -6.43 -2.85 7.32
CA VAL A 5 -6.90 -4.08 6.69
C VAL A 5 -8.35 -3.89 6.28
N ARG A 6 -8.64 -4.06 4.99
CA ARG A 6 -10.00 -4.02 4.42
C ARG A 6 -10.41 -5.43 4.01
N PHE A 7 -11.61 -5.84 4.41
CA PHE A 7 -12.12 -7.17 4.11
C PHE A 7 -13.65 -7.16 4.01
N TRP A 8 -14.21 -8.13 3.29
CA TRP A 8 -15.65 -8.31 3.21
C TRP A 8 -16.19 -8.95 4.49
N HIS A 9 -17.21 -8.35 5.09
CA HIS A 9 -17.87 -8.86 6.30
C HIS A 9 -19.32 -8.37 6.38
N ASN A 10 -20.28 -9.29 6.51
CA ASN A 10 -21.72 -8.98 6.60
C ASN A 10 -22.21 -8.05 5.48
N ASP A 11 -21.97 -8.44 4.23
CA ASP A 11 -22.41 -7.74 3.02
C ASP A 11 -21.86 -6.31 2.83
N GLN A 12 -20.76 -5.99 3.52
CA GLN A 12 -20.08 -4.70 3.39
C GLN A 12 -18.55 -4.85 3.48
N VAL A 13 -17.84 -3.83 3.01
CA VAL A 13 -16.39 -3.72 3.26
C VAL A 13 -16.18 -3.16 4.65
N ALA A 14 -15.59 -3.97 5.54
CA ALA A 14 -15.13 -3.53 6.84
C ALA A 14 -13.66 -3.08 6.75
N THR A 15 -13.32 -2.00 7.46
CA THR A 15 -11.93 -1.54 7.61
C THR A 15 -11.54 -1.67 9.08
N ARG A 16 -10.37 -2.27 9.34
CA ARG A 16 -9.78 -2.32 10.67
C ARG A 16 -8.39 -1.71 10.64
N TYR A 17 -8.11 -0.84 11.60
CA TYR A 17 -6.77 -0.40 11.89
C TYR A 17 -5.98 -1.54 12.52
N LEU A 18 -4.81 -1.83 11.95
CA LEU A 18 -3.91 -2.86 12.45
C LEU A 18 -2.84 -2.25 13.34
N THR A 19 -2.06 -1.31 12.80
CA THR A 19 -0.96 -0.67 13.51
C THR A 19 -0.44 0.56 12.75
N LEU A 20 0.45 1.31 13.41
CA LEU A 20 1.21 2.43 12.87
C LEU A 20 2.68 2.20 13.20
N VAL A 21 3.54 2.39 12.20
CA VAL A 21 4.99 2.41 12.38
C VAL A 21 5.54 3.77 11.98
N PHE A 22 6.30 4.39 12.87
CA PHE A 22 7.06 5.59 12.56
C PHE A 22 8.36 5.18 11.88
N ILE A 23 8.46 5.51 10.60
CA ILE A 23 9.68 5.33 9.80
C ILE A 23 10.05 6.74 9.34
N GLY A 24 11.30 7.15 9.60
CA GLY A 24 11.82 8.45 9.17
C GLY A 24 12.08 8.47 7.66
N HIS A 25 13.28 8.89 7.26
CA HIS A 25 13.71 8.69 5.87
C HIS A 25 13.89 7.20 5.59
N ALA A 26 13.03 6.66 4.73
CA ALA A 26 12.95 5.24 4.44
C ALA A 26 13.24 4.96 2.97
N LYS A 27 13.96 3.87 2.69
CA LYS A 27 14.04 3.23 1.38
C LYS A 27 12.97 2.16 1.25
N ALA A 28 12.78 1.64 0.04
CA ALA A 28 11.77 0.62 -0.23
C ALA A 28 11.96 -0.65 0.64
N ASP A 29 13.21 -1.06 0.86
CA ASP A 29 13.53 -2.25 1.66
C ASP A 29 13.26 -2.03 3.17
N ASP A 30 13.42 -0.79 3.66
CA ASP A 30 13.06 -0.44 5.04
C ASP A 30 11.55 -0.54 5.25
N ILE A 31 10.77 -0.03 4.29
CA ILE A 31 9.31 -0.12 4.28
C ILE A 31 8.86 -1.58 4.20
N LEU A 32 9.48 -2.38 3.33
CA LEU A 32 9.17 -3.81 3.16
C LEU A 32 9.41 -4.60 4.45
N SER A 33 10.56 -4.38 5.08
CA SER A 33 10.92 -5.05 6.34
C SER A 33 9.94 -4.68 7.46
N ALA A 34 9.62 -3.39 7.60
CA ALA A 34 8.64 -2.93 8.57
C ALA A 34 7.22 -3.46 8.27
N PHE A 35 6.84 -3.54 6.99
CA PHE A 35 5.56 -4.09 6.56
C PHE A 35 5.43 -5.55 7.04
N TYR A 36 6.42 -6.41 6.75
CA TYR A 36 6.41 -7.81 7.18
C TYR A 36 6.28 -7.97 8.69
N GLN A 37 6.98 -7.15 9.48
CA GLN A 37 6.83 -7.15 10.94
C GLN A 37 5.41 -6.81 11.39
N CYS A 38 4.74 -5.87 10.71
CA CYS A 38 3.39 -5.47 11.07
C CYS A 38 2.33 -6.52 10.72
N VAL A 39 2.56 -7.26 9.63
CA VAL A 39 1.58 -8.21 9.07
C VAL A 39 1.92 -9.67 9.36
N GLU A 40 2.90 -9.94 10.24
CA GLU A 40 3.37 -11.29 10.61
C GLU A 40 2.22 -12.24 10.98
N LYS A 41 1.18 -11.70 11.63
CA LYS A 41 -0.01 -12.48 12.05
C LYS A 41 -1.05 -12.68 10.95
N LEU A 42 -0.90 -12.03 9.79
CA LEU A 42 -1.81 -12.11 8.65
C LEU A 42 -1.33 -13.17 7.66
N LYS A 43 -2.27 -13.82 6.98
CA LYS A 43 -1.95 -14.77 5.90
C LYS A 43 -1.76 -14.03 4.59
N LEU A 44 -0.51 -13.74 4.25
CA LEU A 44 -0.15 -13.01 3.01
C LEU A 44 -0.65 -13.70 1.74
N SER A 45 -0.72 -15.03 1.72
CA SER A 45 -1.30 -15.81 0.63
C SER A 45 -2.79 -15.55 0.37
N LYS A 46 -3.47 -14.79 1.23
CA LYS A 46 -4.88 -14.39 1.08
C LYS A 46 -5.07 -12.92 0.76
N ILE A 47 -3.99 -12.16 0.54
CA ILE A 47 -4.09 -10.74 0.20
C ILE A 47 -4.57 -10.59 -1.22
N LEU A 48 -5.69 -9.89 -1.42
CA LEU A 48 -6.18 -9.61 -2.77
C LEU A 48 -5.45 -8.43 -3.42
N GLN A 49 -5.18 -7.36 -2.66
CA GLN A 49 -4.69 -6.08 -3.18
C GLN A 49 -3.98 -5.27 -2.08
N ILE A 50 -3.03 -4.41 -2.48
CA ILE A 50 -2.37 -3.45 -1.59
C ILE A 50 -2.53 -2.05 -2.16
N SER A 51 -3.10 -1.15 -1.37
CA SER A 51 -3.32 0.25 -1.75
C SER A 51 -2.27 1.15 -1.12
N MET A 52 -1.68 2.02 -1.93
CA MET A 52 -0.60 2.93 -1.55
C MET A 52 -0.61 4.17 -2.45
N ASP A 53 0.05 5.24 -2.00
CA ASP A 53 0.29 6.47 -2.75
C ASP A 53 1.41 6.30 -3.80
N GLY A 54 1.54 7.31 -4.66
CA GLY A 54 2.35 7.24 -5.88
C GLY A 54 3.86 7.51 -5.82
N PRO A 55 4.52 7.90 -4.71
CA PRO A 55 5.98 8.05 -4.69
C PRO A 55 6.72 6.78 -5.15
N ASN A 56 7.85 6.97 -5.85
CA ASN A 56 8.64 5.86 -6.42
C ASN A 56 9.09 4.82 -5.39
N VAL A 57 9.33 5.24 -4.15
CA VAL A 57 9.73 4.33 -3.06
C VAL A 57 8.64 3.30 -2.77
N ASN A 58 7.37 3.71 -2.82
CA ASN A 58 6.24 2.82 -2.54
C ASN A 58 6.01 1.86 -3.72
N TRP A 59 6.20 2.33 -4.96
CA TRP A 59 6.19 1.46 -6.14
C TRP A 59 7.25 0.37 -6.03
N LYS A 60 8.46 0.75 -5.64
CA LYS A 60 9.55 -0.23 -5.48
C LYS A 60 9.26 -1.22 -4.35
N PHE A 61 8.68 -0.76 -3.25
CA PHE A 61 8.18 -1.64 -2.18
C PHE A 61 7.18 -2.67 -2.71
N PHE A 62 6.19 -2.24 -3.50
CA PHE A 62 5.17 -3.12 -4.04
C PHE A 62 5.74 -4.15 -5.03
N GLU A 63 6.67 -3.75 -5.90
CA GLU A 63 7.38 -4.67 -6.80
C GLU A 63 8.12 -5.76 -6.02
N ASN A 64 8.86 -5.37 -4.98
CA ASN A 64 9.61 -6.32 -4.17
C ASN A 64 8.66 -7.28 -3.42
N LEU A 65 7.57 -6.76 -2.86
CA LEU A 65 6.54 -7.57 -2.21
C LEU A 65 5.87 -8.55 -3.18
N GLN A 66 5.56 -8.13 -4.40
CA GLN A 66 5.01 -9.01 -5.44
C GLN A 66 5.97 -10.16 -5.79
N ALA A 67 7.26 -9.88 -5.88
CA ALA A 67 8.28 -10.91 -6.14
C ALA A 67 8.31 -11.95 -5.01
N ASP A 68 8.24 -11.52 -3.76
CA ASP A 68 8.18 -12.41 -2.60
C ASP A 68 6.88 -13.22 -2.57
N LEU A 69 5.72 -12.58 -2.82
CA LEU A 69 4.43 -13.27 -2.85
C LEU A 69 4.39 -14.38 -3.91
N LYS A 70 4.95 -14.10 -5.09
CA LYS A 70 5.03 -15.06 -6.18
C LYS A 70 5.96 -16.22 -5.84
N LYS A 71 7.11 -15.93 -5.23
CA LYS A 71 8.12 -16.93 -4.87
C LYS A 71 7.65 -17.83 -3.73
N GLU A 72 7.04 -17.27 -2.69
CA GLU A 72 6.69 -18.02 -1.46
C GLU A 72 5.30 -18.66 -1.52
N TYR A 73 4.34 -18.02 -2.19
CA TYR A 73 2.94 -18.44 -2.16
C TYR A 73 2.36 -18.74 -3.55
N SER A 74 3.13 -18.58 -4.64
CA SER A 74 2.62 -18.66 -6.02
C SER A 74 1.40 -17.75 -6.24
N HIS A 75 1.43 -16.58 -5.59
CA HIS A 75 0.31 -15.64 -5.53
C HIS A 75 0.78 -14.24 -5.95
N GLU A 76 -0.11 -13.46 -6.56
CA GLU A 76 0.14 -12.07 -6.92
C GLU A 76 -1.04 -11.21 -6.46
N ALA A 77 -0.74 -10.09 -5.79
CA ALA A 77 -1.73 -9.08 -5.44
C ALA A 77 -2.16 -8.29 -6.68
N LEU A 78 -3.42 -7.89 -6.75
CA LEU A 78 -3.92 -7.01 -7.80
C LEU A 78 -3.28 -5.62 -7.70
N SER A 79 -2.86 -5.06 -8.83
CA SER A 79 -2.40 -3.67 -8.94
C SER A 79 -3.49 -2.82 -9.59
N ASN A 80 -3.98 -1.81 -8.88
CA ASN A 80 -4.97 -0.85 -9.38
C ASN A 80 -4.39 0.56 -9.58
N GLY A 81 -3.06 0.69 -9.58
CA GLY A 81 -2.41 1.99 -9.63
C GLY A 81 -2.11 2.57 -8.24
N SER A 82 -1.70 3.82 -8.22
CA SER A 82 -1.53 4.58 -6.98
C SER A 82 -2.86 5.19 -6.51
N CYS A 83 -2.88 5.70 -5.28
CA CYS A 83 -4.03 6.37 -4.70
C CYS A 83 -4.58 7.50 -5.59
N GLY A 84 -5.78 7.29 -6.14
CA GLY A 84 -6.44 8.26 -7.03
C GLY A 84 -6.72 9.62 -6.39
N LEU A 85 -6.86 9.68 -5.05
CA LEU A 85 -7.01 10.94 -4.35
C LEU A 85 -5.78 11.83 -4.49
N HIS A 86 -4.58 11.24 -4.45
CA HIS A 86 -3.33 12.00 -4.65
C HIS A 86 -3.23 12.55 -6.08
N ILE A 87 -3.66 11.78 -7.08
CA ILE A 87 -3.70 12.23 -8.48
C ILE A 87 -4.61 13.44 -8.60
N LEU A 88 -5.86 13.33 -8.12
CA LEU A 88 -6.83 14.42 -8.16
C LEU A 88 -6.32 15.67 -7.43
N HIS A 89 -5.81 15.50 -6.21
CA HIS A 89 -5.28 16.61 -5.41
C HIS A 89 -4.15 17.37 -6.13
N ASN A 90 -3.19 16.63 -6.70
CA ASN A 90 -2.09 17.24 -7.45
C ASN A 90 -2.56 17.95 -8.73
N SER A 91 -3.56 17.40 -9.43
CA SER A 91 -4.15 18.06 -10.59
C SER A 91 -4.79 19.40 -10.24
N PHE A 92 -5.56 19.47 -9.14
CA PHE A 92 -6.15 20.72 -8.67
C PHE A 92 -5.08 21.75 -8.29
N LYS A 93 -4.07 21.32 -7.54
CA LYS A 93 -2.93 22.18 -7.16
C LYS A 93 -2.25 22.78 -8.39
N TYR A 94 -1.99 21.96 -9.42
CA TYR A 94 -1.35 22.43 -10.64
C TYR A 94 -2.22 23.44 -11.40
N GLY A 95 -3.54 23.20 -11.45
CA GLY A 95 -4.48 24.12 -12.07
C GLY A 95 -4.52 25.48 -11.38
N GLU A 96 -4.57 25.50 -10.04
CA GLU A 96 -4.49 26.72 -9.24
C GLU A 96 -3.20 27.47 -9.51
N SER A 97 -2.04 26.81 -9.45
CA SER A 97 -0.75 27.46 -9.65
C SER A 97 -0.52 27.97 -11.09
N SER A 98 -1.31 27.51 -12.06
CA SER A 98 -1.23 27.94 -13.46
C SER A 98 -2.20 29.08 -13.81
N THR A 99 -3.18 29.36 -12.96
CA THR A 99 -4.27 30.31 -13.25
C THR A 99 -4.49 31.38 -12.15
N GLY A 100 -3.88 31.21 -10.98
CA GLY A 100 -3.89 32.16 -9.86
C GLY A 100 -2.83 33.24 -9.93
#